data_AF-A0A1N7SWM4-F1
#
_entry.id   AF-A0A1N7SWM4-F1
#
_cell.length_a   1.000
_cell.length_b   1.000
_cell.length_c   1.000
_cell.angle_alpha   90.00
_cell.angle_beta   90.00
_cell.angle_gamma   90.00
#
_symmetry.space_group_name_H-M   'P 1'
#
loop_
_entity.id
_entity.type
_entity.pdbx_description
1 polymer ?
#
loop_
_entity_poly.entity_id
_entity_poly.type
_entity_poly.pdbx_seq_one_letter_code
_entity_poly.pdbx_strand_id
1 'polypeptide(L)'
;MYDAEIAAKLLNRWAIKPPAAQHDTSQHDAYLDLLREGNLNFTHQVGRVTLGDVGADDLFDLESLVFVDGSRALRLKTPGAVPGWTQWAAFEPPVARGAENASFRTSLDAADESSACTLEAPER
;
A
#
# COMPACT_ATOMS: atom_id res chain seq x y z
N MET A 1 -16.59 7.30 0.38
CA MET A 1 -15.96 6.68 -0.80
C MET A 1 -15.75 7.66 -1.96
N TYR A 2 -16.50 8.77 -2.05
CA TYR A 2 -16.44 9.66 -3.22
C TYR A 2 -15.03 10.14 -3.57
N ASP A 3 -14.21 10.50 -2.58
CA ASP A 3 -12.84 10.98 -2.81
C ASP A 3 -11.95 9.93 -3.51
N ALA A 4 -12.06 8.66 -3.09
CA ALA A 4 -11.33 7.56 -3.72
C ALA A 4 -11.76 7.31 -5.17
N GLU A 5 -13.06 7.41 -5.47
CA GLU A 5 -13.56 7.28 -6.85
C GLU A 5 -13.10 8.44 -7.74
N ILE A 6 -13.16 9.67 -7.22
CA ILE A 6 -12.71 10.86 -7.92
C ILE A 6 -11.21 10.71 -8.23
N ALA A 7 -10.41 10.34 -7.24
CA ALA A 7 -8.99 10.10 -7.42
C ALA A 7 -8.72 9.02 -8.46
N ALA A 8 -9.35 7.84 -8.35
CA ALA A 8 -9.16 6.76 -9.30
C ALA A 8 -9.47 7.20 -10.75
N LYS A 9 -10.57 7.93 -10.97
CA LYS A 9 -10.93 8.45 -12.29
C LYS A 9 -9.90 9.45 -12.82
N LEU A 10 -9.45 10.39 -11.99
CA LEU A 10 -8.45 11.40 -12.37
C LEU A 10 -7.11 10.76 -12.72
N LEU A 11 -6.64 9.83 -11.88
CA LEU A 11 -5.36 9.15 -12.07
C LEU A 11 -5.37 8.24 -13.30
N ASN A 12 -6.46 7.52 -13.55
CA ASN A 12 -6.61 6.69 -14.75
C ASN A 12 -6.63 7.53 -16.02
N ARG A 13 -7.27 8.71 -15.98
CA ARG A 13 -7.24 9.66 -17.11
C ARG A 13 -5.82 10.21 -17.34
N TRP A 14 -5.12 10.56 -16.27
CA TRP A 14 -3.76 11.08 -16.34
C TRP A 14 -2.78 10.04 -16.88
N ALA A 15 -2.93 8.75 -16.52
CA ALA A 15 -2.10 7.67 -17.02
C ALA A 15 -2.21 7.45 -18.54
N ILE A 16 -3.37 7.73 -19.14
CA ILE A 16 -3.60 7.60 -20.59
C ILE A 16 -3.08 8.83 -21.35
N LYS A 17 -3.19 10.01 -20.76
CA LYS A 17 -2.79 11.28 -21.38
C LYS A 17 -2.04 12.15 -20.38
N PRO A 18 -0.77 11.81 -20.07
CA PRO A 18 0.05 12.66 -19.22
C PRO A 18 0.28 14.01 -19.92
N PRO A 19 0.26 15.13 -19.18
CA PRO A 19 0.63 16.43 -19.74
C PRO A 19 2.04 16.36 -20.34
N ALA A 20 2.21 16.90 -21.55
CA ALA A 20 3.44 16.79 -22.35
C ALA A 20 4.71 17.39 -21.70
N ALA A 21 4.61 18.03 -20.53
CA ALA A 21 5.67 18.79 -19.88
C ALA A 21 6.42 18.03 -18.76
N GLN A 22 6.08 16.77 -18.45
CA GLN A 22 6.55 16.08 -17.23
C GLN A 22 7.39 14.82 -17.53
N HIS A 23 8.35 14.93 -18.46
CA HIS A 23 9.16 13.81 -18.93
C HIS A 23 10.48 13.60 -18.16
N ASP A 24 10.76 14.41 -17.13
CA ASP A 24 12.02 14.40 -16.39
C ASP A 24 11.79 13.98 -14.94
N THR A 25 12.09 12.71 -14.64
CA THR A 25 12.45 12.09 -13.33
C THR A 25 11.63 12.35 -12.04
N SER A 26 10.71 13.31 -12.00
CA SER A 26 9.80 13.66 -10.89
C SER A 26 8.36 13.19 -11.14
N GLN A 27 8.15 12.37 -12.17
CA GLN A 27 6.85 11.87 -12.61
C GLN A 27 6.10 11.07 -11.51
N HIS A 28 6.83 10.59 -10.49
CA HIS A 28 6.27 9.79 -9.41
C HIS A 28 5.37 10.57 -8.45
N ASP A 29 5.51 11.90 -8.39
CA ASP A 29 4.71 12.75 -7.48
C ASP A 29 3.73 13.67 -8.23
N ALA A 30 3.93 13.89 -9.53
CA ALA A 30 3.10 14.82 -10.31
C ALA A 30 1.61 14.48 -10.31
N TYR A 31 1.26 13.19 -10.31
CA TYR A 31 -0.14 12.77 -10.20
C TYR A 31 -0.69 12.90 -8.77
N LEU A 32 0.16 12.87 -7.74
CA LEU A 32 -0.23 13.15 -6.37
C LEU A 32 -0.51 14.64 -6.19
N ASP A 33 0.28 15.49 -6.84
CA ASP A 33 0.07 16.94 -6.84
C ASP A 33 -1.24 17.33 -7.53
N LEU A 34 -1.64 16.62 -8.61
CA LEU A 34 -2.95 16.77 -9.22
C LEU A 34 -4.10 16.54 -8.22
N LEU A 35 -3.97 15.54 -7.36
CA LEU A 35 -4.99 15.26 -6.34
C LEU A 35 -5.00 16.33 -5.24
N ARG A 36 -3.82 16.81 -4.84
CA ARG A 36 -3.68 17.91 -3.87
C ARG A 36 -4.27 19.21 -4.40
N GLU A 37 -4.04 19.52 -5.69
CA GLU A 37 -4.66 20.66 -6.38
C GLU A 37 -6.20 20.54 -6.40
N GLY A 38 -6.70 19.31 -6.57
CA GLY A 38 -8.13 18.99 -6.44
C GLY A 38 -8.68 19.03 -5.01
N ASN A 39 -7.89 19.49 -4.03
CA ASN A 39 -8.24 19.54 -2.60
C ASN A 39 -8.60 18.16 -1.99
N LEU A 40 -8.02 17.08 -2.53
CA LEU A 40 -8.18 15.75 -1.98
C LEU A 40 -7.13 15.52 -0.90
N ASN A 41 -7.60 15.15 0.30
CA ASN A 41 -6.74 14.88 1.46
C ASN A 41 -6.52 13.38 1.58
N PHE A 42 -5.27 12.93 1.48
CA PHE A 42 -4.93 11.52 1.51
C PHE A 42 -3.54 11.26 2.11
N THR A 43 -3.35 10.03 2.57
CA THR A 43 -2.03 9.47 2.90
C THR A 43 -1.60 8.52 1.80
N HIS A 44 -0.38 8.70 1.27
CA HIS A 44 0.21 7.81 0.28
C HIS A 44 0.94 6.65 0.96
N GLN A 45 0.66 5.43 0.51
CA GLN A 45 1.25 4.19 1.03
C GLN A 45 1.73 3.34 -0.13
N VAL A 46 2.99 2.88 -0.06
CA VAL A 46 3.58 1.93 -1.01
C VAL A 46 4.04 0.71 -0.23
N GLY A 47 3.78 -0.47 -0.74
CA GLY A 47 4.15 -1.73 -0.10
C GLY A 47 4.38 -2.84 -1.11
N ARG A 48 4.68 -4.04 -0.59
CA ARG A 48 4.77 -5.26 -1.38
C ARG A 48 3.85 -6.31 -0.78
N VAL A 49 3.19 -7.08 -1.65
CA VAL A 49 2.27 -8.15 -1.25
C VAL A 49 2.76 -9.46 -1.85
N THR A 50 2.87 -10.49 -1.01
CA THR A 50 3.04 -11.88 -1.43
C THR A 50 1.67 -12.55 -1.52
N LEU A 51 1.48 -13.39 -2.53
CA LEU A 51 0.30 -14.24 -2.59
C LEU A 51 0.56 -15.53 -1.80
N GLY A 52 0.29 -15.51 -0.49
CA GLY A 52 0.40 -16.70 0.37
C GLY A 52 1.82 -17.28 0.48
N ASP A 53 1.93 -18.60 0.61
CA ASP A 53 3.21 -19.36 0.73
C ASP A 53 3.90 -19.59 -0.64
N VAL A 54 3.63 -18.71 -1.60
CA VAL A 54 4.30 -18.73 -2.90
C VAL A 54 5.61 -17.94 -2.75
N GLY A 55 6.70 -18.53 -3.26
CA GLY A 55 8.06 -18.01 -3.09
C GLY A 55 8.21 -16.55 -3.49
N ALA A 56 9.24 -15.90 -2.94
CA ALA A 56 9.52 -14.46 -3.05
C ALA A 56 9.64 -13.90 -4.49
N ASP A 57 9.57 -14.74 -5.52
CA ASP A 57 9.61 -14.34 -6.92
C ASP A 57 8.28 -13.76 -7.45
N ASP A 58 7.15 -13.97 -6.73
CA ASP A 58 5.82 -13.46 -7.11
C ASP A 58 5.35 -12.27 -6.24
N LEU A 59 6.26 -11.32 -5.99
CA LEU A 59 5.96 -10.11 -5.22
C LEU A 59 5.23 -9.07 -6.09
N PHE A 60 4.05 -8.65 -5.65
CA PHE A 60 3.32 -7.52 -6.24
C PHE A 60 3.71 -6.23 -5.52
N ASP A 61 4.17 -5.20 -6.26
CA ASP A 61 4.25 -3.87 -5.65
C ASP A 61 2.82 -3.31 -5.55
N LEU A 62 2.47 -2.72 -4.41
CA LEU A 62 1.16 -2.18 -4.11
C LEU A 62 1.30 -0.70 -3.83
N GLU A 63 0.36 0.08 -4.36
CA GLU A 63 0.26 1.50 -4.07
C GLU A 63 -1.17 1.85 -3.68
N SER A 64 -1.32 2.58 -2.58
CA SER A 64 -2.59 2.93 -1.96
C SER A 64 -2.61 4.40 -1.53
N LEU A 65 -3.70 5.09 -1.85
CA LEU A 65 -4.05 6.41 -1.32
C LEU A 65 -5.20 6.24 -0.34
N VAL A 66 -4.98 6.56 0.93
CA VAL A 66 -5.99 6.44 1.99
C VAL A 66 -6.58 7.81 2.28
N PHE A 67 -7.88 7.95 2.08
CA PHE A 67 -8.62 9.20 2.27
C PHE A 67 -9.12 9.35 3.70
N VAL A 68 -9.55 10.56 4.06
CA VAL A 68 -10.01 10.92 5.42
C VAL A 68 -11.19 10.06 5.88
N ASP A 69 -12.06 9.68 4.94
CA ASP A 69 -13.21 8.80 5.21
C ASP A 69 -12.83 7.31 5.33
N GLY A 70 -11.53 6.99 5.22
CA GLY A 70 -10.99 5.63 5.25
C GLY A 70 -11.08 4.87 3.92
N SER A 71 -11.70 5.46 2.90
CA SER A 71 -11.75 4.87 1.56
C SER A 71 -10.38 4.90 0.91
N ARG A 72 -10.17 4.06 -0.10
CA ARG A 72 -8.85 3.87 -0.70
C ARG A 72 -8.90 3.87 -2.22
N ALA A 73 -7.96 4.55 -2.85
CA ALA A 73 -7.63 4.32 -4.26
C ALA A 73 -6.38 3.46 -4.30
N LEU A 74 -6.40 2.34 -5.04
CA LEU A 74 -5.33 1.35 -5.02
C LEU A 74 -4.99 0.85 -6.42
N ARG A 75 -3.71 0.56 -6.65
CA ARG A 75 -3.21 -0.14 -7.84
C ARG A 75 -2.13 -1.14 -7.46
N LEU A 76 -1.92 -2.11 -8.34
CA LEU A 76 -0.92 -3.16 -8.18
C LEU A 76 0.05 -3.14 -9.36
N LYS A 77 1.28 -3.51 -9.09
CA LYS A 77 2.29 -3.80 -10.11
C LYS A 77 2.48 -5.29 -10.17
N THR A 78 2.15 -5.87 -11.32
CA THR A 78 2.29 -7.31 -11.53
C THR A 78 3.65 -7.58 -12.17
N PRO A 79 4.49 -8.46 -11.58
CA PRO A 79 5.72 -8.90 -12.22
C PRO A 79 5.46 -9.41 -13.64
N GLY A 80 6.20 -8.90 -14.63
CA GLY A 80 6.09 -9.33 -16.03
C GLY A 80 4.89 -8.80 -16.82
N ALA A 81 3.99 -8.01 -16.23
CA ALA A 81 2.88 -7.40 -16.96
C ALA A 81 3.30 -6.12 -17.73
N VAL A 82 2.69 -5.90 -18.90
CA VAL A 82 2.79 -4.64 -19.65
C VAL A 82 1.37 -4.14 -19.96
N PRO A 83 0.95 -2.95 -19.47
CA PRO A 83 1.71 -2.03 -18.61
C PRO A 83 1.98 -2.61 -17.21
N GLY A 84 3.08 -2.18 -16.60
CA GLY A 84 3.54 -2.74 -15.32
C GLY A 84 2.60 -2.50 -14.15
N TRP A 85 1.83 -1.40 -14.17
CA TRP A 85 0.84 -1.06 -13.15
C TRP A 85 -0.58 -1.25 -13.67
N THR A 86 -1.48 -1.76 -12.81
CA THR A 86 -2.91 -1.77 -13.07
C THR A 86 -3.48 -0.35 -13.05
N GLN A 87 -4.70 -0.20 -13.57
CA GLN A 87 -5.50 0.98 -13.29
C GLN A 87 -5.77 1.12 -11.79
N TRP A 88 -5.96 2.37 -11.36
CA TRP A 88 -6.42 2.70 -10.03
C TRP A 88 -7.87 2.25 -9.85
N ALA A 89 -8.14 1.57 -8.75
CA ALA A 89 -9.47 1.14 -8.34
C ALA A 89 -9.81 1.76 -6.98
N ALA A 90 -11.08 2.15 -6.81
CA ALA A 90 -11.59 2.69 -5.56
C ALA A 90 -12.20 1.58 -4.69
N PHE A 91 -11.93 1.62 -3.41
CA PHE A 91 -12.39 0.67 -2.41
C PHE A 91 -13.05 1.41 -1.24
N GLU A 92 -14.14 0.86 -0.75
CA GLU A 92 -14.78 1.32 0.47
C GLU A 92 -13.85 1.15 1.69
N PRO A 93 -14.03 1.98 2.74
CA PRO A 93 -13.33 1.76 3.99
C PRO A 93 -13.58 0.34 4.47
N PRO A 94 -12.56 -0.38 4.98
CA PRO A 94 -12.77 -1.71 5.53
C PRO A 94 -13.78 -1.60 6.67
N VAL A 95 -14.92 -2.27 6.52
CA VAL A 95 -15.93 -2.36 7.58
C VAL A 95 -15.23 -3.00 8.77
N ALA A 96 -15.16 -2.30 9.89
CA ALA A 96 -14.61 -2.81 11.13
C ALA A 96 -15.46 -4.00 11.60
N ARG A 97 -15.21 -5.18 11.06
CA ARG A 97 -15.76 -6.44 11.56
C ARG A 97 -15.04 -6.78 12.85
N GLY A 98 -15.42 -6.11 13.94
CA GLY A 98 -14.88 -6.35 15.28
C GLY A 98 -13.40 -5.98 15.39
N ALA A 99 -13.07 -5.21 16.41
CA ALA A 99 -11.68 -4.90 16.76
C ALA A 99 -10.96 -6.11 17.37
N GLU A 100 -10.98 -7.28 16.73
CA GLU A 100 -10.39 -8.51 17.30
C GLU A 100 -9.24 -9.10 16.49
N ASN A 101 -9.03 -8.78 15.21
CA ASN A 101 -7.94 -9.41 14.43
C ASN A 101 -7.20 -8.49 13.45
N ALA A 102 -7.19 -7.17 13.66
CA ALA A 102 -6.34 -6.26 12.88
C ALA A 102 -4.91 -6.21 13.43
N SER A 103 -4.26 -7.36 13.57
CA SER A 103 -2.79 -7.42 13.60
C SER A 103 -2.32 -7.67 12.18
N PHE A 104 -2.12 -6.59 11.43
CA PHE A 104 -1.21 -6.62 10.30
C PHE A 104 0.16 -7.00 10.89
N ARG A 105 0.50 -8.29 10.86
CA ARG A 105 1.80 -8.77 11.30
C ARG A 105 2.81 -8.30 10.25
N THR A 106 3.36 -7.12 10.46
CA THR A 106 4.66 -6.77 9.91
C THR A 106 5.63 -7.80 10.49
N SER A 107 5.96 -8.83 9.72
CA SER A 107 7.04 -9.75 10.08
C SER A 107 8.35 -8.98 9.95
N LEU A 108 8.66 -8.20 10.99
CA LEU A 108 10.02 -7.75 11.24
C LEU A 108 10.66 -8.90 12.02
N ASP A 109 11.60 -9.57 11.37
CA ASP A 109 12.51 -10.54 11.98
C ASP A 109 13.03 -10.02 13.31
N ALA A 110 12.50 -10.55 14.40
CA ALA A 110 13.17 -10.54 15.68
C ALA A 110 14.00 -11.82 15.75
N ALA A 111 15.23 -11.72 15.26
CA ALA A 111 16.30 -12.59 15.74
C ALA A 111 16.35 -12.48 17.28
N ASP A 112 16.25 -13.61 17.97
CA ASP A 112 17.35 -14.10 18.80
C ASP A 112 16.99 -15.50 19.34
N GLU A 113 17.78 -16.49 18.93
CA GLU A 113 17.80 -17.80 19.56
C GLU A 113 18.48 -17.73 20.93
N SER A 114 18.00 -18.56 21.86
CA SER A 114 18.80 -19.19 22.91
C SER A 114 19.33 -18.33 24.07
N SER A 115 18.66 -18.40 25.22
CA SER A 115 19.22 -19.15 26.37
C SER A 115 18.31 -19.10 27.58
N ALA A 116 17.98 -20.29 28.10
CA ALA A 116 17.28 -20.50 29.34
C ALA A 116 18.11 -20.02 30.54
N CYS A 117 17.53 -19.18 31.40
CA CYS A 117 18.02 -18.94 32.75
C CYS A 117 17.17 -19.73 33.74
N THR A 118 17.56 -20.98 34.00
CA THR A 118 17.08 -21.72 35.17
C THR A 118 17.84 -21.21 36.39
N LEU A 119 17.18 -20.37 37.18
CA LEU A 119 17.65 -19.89 38.48
C LEU A 119 17.28 -20.95 39.54
N GLU A 120 18.18 -21.91 39.79
CA GLU A 120 18.05 -22.81 40.94
C GLU A 120 18.77 -22.16 42.15
N ALA A 121 18.03 -21.95 43.24
CA ALA A 121 18.56 -21.43 44.50
C ALA A 121 19.00 -22.61 45.41
N PRO A 122 20.09 -22.47 46.18
CA PRO A 122 20.58 -23.54 47.04
C PRO A 122 19.81 -23.57 48.36
N GLU A 123 19.26 -24.73 48.73
CA GLU A 123 18.92 -25.03 50.13
C GLU A 123 20.00 -25.91 50.77
N ARG A 124 20.55 -25.36 51.86
CA ARG A 124 21.39 -25.92 52.94
C ARG A 124 22.91 -25.87 52.82
#